data_AF-A0A2G6J051-F1
#
_entry.id   AF-A0A2G6J051-F1
#
_cell.length_a   1.000
_cell.length_b   1.000
_cell.length_c   1.000
_cell.angle_alpha   90.00
_cell.angle_beta   90.00
_cell.angle_gamma   90.00
#
_symmetry.space_group_name_H-M   'P 1'
#
loop_
_entity.id
_entity.type
_entity.pdbx_description
1 polymer ?
#
loop_
_entity_poly.entity_id
_entity_poly.type
_entity_poly.pdbx_seq_one_letter_code
_entity_poly.pdbx_strand_id
1 'polypeptide(L)'
;MSSLFGASSLSSGAATAKVGEVSRLRTAHNQLKALREAMATLGVKLNKTTASKGQAASVTSAALGLDATLPDVITSREEVNALPGEEVDPSKPFYGFAGDPNFEPGFEVGDGAFAVNGATVQVFTDDTIETVLARITASSAGVDATWDADAEAVRLAARGEGGVTLGGDSSGFLAAVKLEGVSSSRFTTVTGSATSVERDPALTPTTTPIAGASTATVTFGGDYTGPVDDTFTFIVRQAGAVGESAKTFVFDVLASDGSTADQVRIP
;
A
#
# COMPACT_ATOMS: atom_id res chain seq x y z
N MET A 1 50.05 -81.10 9.60
CA MET A 1 50.05 -79.74 9.03
C MET A 1 48.60 -79.38 8.72
N SER A 2 47.87 -78.77 9.65
CA SER A 2 46.48 -78.36 9.41
C SER A 2 46.15 -77.08 10.14
N SER A 3 45.57 -76.16 9.36
CA SER A 3 44.60 -75.14 9.75
C SER A 3 45.07 -73.99 10.64
N LEU A 4 45.50 -72.89 10.01
CA LEU A 4 45.51 -71.56 10.63
C LEU A 4 45.21 -70.45 9.59
N PHE A 5 43.95 -70.30 9.19
CA PHE A 5 43.47 -69.07 8.54
C PHE A 5 42.01 -68.80 8.95
N GLY A 6 41.85 -68.06 10.05
CA GLY A 6 40.56 -67.47 10.42
C GLY A 6 40.40 -66.14 9.69
N ALA A 7 39.67 -66.14 8.57
CA ALA A 7 39.29 -64.91 7.89
C ALA A 7 38.20 -64.20 8.70
N SER A 8 38.56 -63.14 9.41
CA SER A 8 37.62 -62.24 10.07
C SER A 8 36.85 -61.46 9.01
N SER A 9 35.58 -61.82 8.78
CA SER A 9 34.68 -61.08 7.89
C SER A 9 34.36 -59.71 8.52
N LEU A 10 35.03 -58.66 8.05
CA LEU A 10 34.63 -57.28 8.31
C LEU A 10 33.20 -57.07 7.77
N SER A 11 32.28 -56.72 8.66
CA SER A 11 30.86 -56.63 8.32
C SER A 11 30.61 -55.46 7.34
N SER A 12 30.14 -55.80 6.14
CA SER A 12 29.83 -54.87 5.04
C SER A 12 28.75 -53.82 5.37
N GLY A 13 28.03 -53.99 6.49
CA GLY A 13 26.97 -53.07 6.93
C GLY A 13 27.49 -51.69 7.37
N ALA A 14 28.64 -51.62 8.03
CA ALA A 14 29.16 -50.36 8.56
C ALA A 14 29.69 -49.42 7.45
N ALA A 15 30.26 -49.98 6.38
CA ALA A 15 30.72 -49.21 5.23
C ALA A 15 29.53 -48.64 4.42
N THR A 16 28.47 -49.43 4.24
CA THR A 16 27.26 -49.02 3.50
C THR A 16 26.52 -47.86 4.19
N ALA A 17 26.45 -47.87 5.53
CA ALA A 17 25.83 -46.79 6.30
C ALA A 17 26.54 -45.44 6.11
N LYS A 18 27.88 -45.43 6.12
CA LYS A 18 28.69 -44.21 5.92
C LYS A 18 28.53 -43.63 4.52
N VAL A 19 28.43 -44.47 3.49
CA VAL A 19 28.22 -44.01 2.10
C VAL A 19 26.85 -43.35 1.94
N GLY A 20 25.81 -43.89 2.58
CA GLY A 20 24.48 -43.29 2.60
C GLY A 20 24.46 -41.90 3.25
N GLU A 21 25.19 -41.72 4.35
CA GLU A 21 25.29 -40.45 5.05
C GLU A 21 26.02 -39.38 4.23
N VAL A 22 27.14 -39.74 3.59
CA VAL A 22 27.88 -38.83 2.70
C VAL A 22 27.04 -38.39 1.50
N SER A 23 26.24 -39.31 0.93
CA SER A 23 25.32 -38.97 -0.17
C SER A 23 24.27 -37.95 0.25
N ARG A 24 23.66 -38.14 1.44
CA ARG A 24 22.67 -37.19 1.99
C ARG A 24 23.28 -35.82 2.26
N LEU A 25 24.49 -35.77 2.81
CA LEU A 25 25.23 -34.53 3.06
C LEU A 25 25.51 -33.77 1.76
N ARG A 26 25.89 -34.47 0.69
CA ARG A 26 26.14 -33.86 -0.61
C ARG A 26 24.88 -33.26 -1.22
N THR A 27 23.75 -33.97 -1.12
CA THR A 27 22.45 -33.47 -1.57
C THR A 27 22.03 -32.22 -0.80
N ALA A 28 22.15 -32.24 0.53
CA ALA A 28 21.81 -31.09 1.37
C ALA A 28 22.68 -29.87 1.05
N HIS A 29 23.99 -30.08 0.80
CA HIS A 29 24.90 -29.01 0.41
C HIS A 29 24.50 -28.37 -0.92
N ASN A 30 24.13 -29.17 -1.91
CA ASN A 30 23.71 -28.68 -3.22
C ASN A 30 22.37 -27.92 -3.13
N GLN A 31 21.42 -28.41 -2.34
CA GLN A 31 20.14 -27.72 -2.10
C GLN A 31 20.36 -26.36 -1.43
N LEU A 32 21.25 -26.28 -0.44
CA LEU A 32 21.58 -25.01 0.22
C LEU A 32 22.25 -24.01 -0.72
N LYS A 33 23.09 -24.49 -1.65
CA LYS A 33 23.71 -23.66 -2.67
C LYS A 33 22.66 -23.09 -3.64
N ALA A 34 21.76 -23.93 -4.15
CA ALA A 34 20.68 -23.50 -5.04
C ALA A 34 19.74 -22.49 -4.36
N LEU A 35 19.42 -22.69 -3.08
CA LEU A 35 18.61 -21.73 -2.30
C LEU A 35 19.29 -20.36 -2.20
N ARG A 36 20.61 -20.32 -1.97
CA ARG A 36 21.38 -19.07 -1.91
C ARG A 36 21.38 -18.32 -3.24
N GLU A 37 21.51 -19.05 -4.34
CA GLU A 37 21.47 -18.46 -5.68
C GLU A 37 20.07 -17.92 -6.00
N ALA A 38 19.01 -18.64 -5.67
CA ALA A 38 17.63 -18.17 -5.84
C ALA A 38 17.34 -16.90 -5.01
N MET A 39 17.80 -16.84 -3.76
CA MET A 39 17.64 -15.66 -2.90
C MET A 39 18.42 -14.44 -3.43
N ALA A 40 19.57 -14.65 -4.06
CA ALA A 40 20.34 -13.57 -4.68
C ALA A 40 19.61 -12.97 -5.90
N THR A 41 18.99 -13.83 -6.72
CA THR A 41 18.19 -13.41 -7.89
C THR A 41 16.94 -12.63 -7.50
N LEU A 42 16.30 -12.98 -6.38
CA LEU A 42 15.12 -12.27 -5.85
C LEU A 42 15.42 -10.86 -5.33
N GLY A 43 16.66 -10.38 -5.40
CA GLY A 43 17.05 -9.05 -4.90
C GLY A 43 16.94 -8.91 -3.38
N VAL A 44 16.58 -9.99 -2.66
CA VAL A 44 16.58 -10.06 -1.21
C VAL A 44 18.03 -10.10 -0.74
N LYS A 45 18.64 -8.92 -0.65
CA LYS A 45 19.88 -8.74 0.10
C LYS A 45 19.53 -9.03 1.56
N LEU A 46 19.73 -10.27 2.00
CA LEU A 46 19.95 -10.57 3.40
C LEU A 46 21.19 -9.76 3.79
N ASN A 47 20.97 -8.55 4.29
CA ASN A 47 22.03 -7.71 4.77
C ASN A 47 22.68 -8.46 5.92
N LYS A 48 23.82 -9.11 5.65
CA LYS A 48 24.57 -9.90 6.62
C LYS A 48 25.36 -8.95 7.54
N THR A 49 24.65 -7.99 8.09
CA THR A 49 25.20 -6.99 8.99
C THR A 49 24.20 -6.89 10.14
N THR A 50 24.50 -7.65 11.19
CA THR A 50 23.88 -7.57 12.52
C THR A 50 22.51 -8.24 12.70
N ALA A 51 22.48 -9.56 12.57
CA ALA A 51 21.60 -10.39 13.41
C ALA A 51 22.17 -10.43 14.86
N SER A 52 22.39 -9.28 15.49
CA SER A 52 22.51 -9.20 16.95
C SER A 52 21.13 -8.83 17.48
N LYS A 53 20.49 -9.76 18.18
CA LYS A 53 19.39 -9.56 19.13
C LYS A 53 18.53 -8.31 18.89
N GLY A 54 17.47 -8.44 18.09
CA GLY A 54 16.29 -7.56 18.20
C GLY A 54 16.18 -6.38 17.23
N GLN A 55 17.03 -6.28 16.19
CA GLN A 55 16.87 -5.21 15.21
C GLN A 55 16.00 -5.67 14.04
N ALA A 56 14.76 -5.18 13.98
CA ALA A 56 13.84 -5.42 12.87
C ALA A 56 14.50 -4.96 11.56
N ALA A 57 14.50 -5.82 10.54
CA ALA A 57 14.92 -5.42 9.21
C ALA A 57 13.94 -4.33 8.73
N SER A 58 14.40 -3.07 8.66
CA SER A 58 13.60 -1.99 8.10
C SER A 58 13.49 -2.23 6.60
N VAL A 59 12.33 -2.69 6.16
CA VAL A 59 12.00 -2.67 4.73
C VAL A 59 11.79 -1.22 4.35
N THR A 60 12.72 -0.64 3.59
CA THR A 60 12.57 0.72 3.08
C THR A 60 11.56 0.73 1.94
N SER A 61 10.85 1.84 1.73
CA SER A 61 9.95 2.05 0.57
C SER A 61 10.62 1.69 -0.77
N ALA A 62 11.91 2.02 -0.92
CA ALA A 62 12.72 1.65 -2.07
C ALA A 62 12.84 0.13 -2.31
N ALA A 63 12.80 -0.69 -1.26
CA ALA A 63 12.86 -2.15 -1.37
C ALA A 63 11.50 -2.76 -1.78
N LEU A 64 10.41 -2.02 -1.58
CA LEU A 64 9.06 -2.38 -2.03
C LEU A 64 8.73 -1.83 -3.42
N GLY A 65 9.65 -1.12 -4.07
CA GLY A 65 9.37 -0.43 -5.33
C GLY A 65 8.39 0.74 -5.17
N LEU A 66 8.17 1.21 -3.95
CA LEU A 66 7.41 2.43 -3.68
C LEU A 66 8.37 3.59 -3.88
N ASP A 67 8.43 4.09 -5.11
CA ASP A 67 9.21 5.28 -5.43
C ASP A 67 8.54 6.51 -4.81
N ALA A 68 9.02 6.89 -3.62
CA ALA A 68 8.56 8.08 -2.91
C ALA A 68 8.87 9.40 -3.64
N THR A 69 9.61 9.35 -4.76
CA THR A 69 9.93 10.53 -5.58
C THR A 69 8.92 10.76 -6.71
N LEU A 70 8.03 9.80 -6.99
CA LEU A 70 6.96 10.05 -7.95
C LEU A 70 5.96 11.04 -7.35
N PRO A 71 5.64 12.13 -8.07
CA PRO A 71 4.64 13.08 -7.62
C PRO A 71 3.30 12.37 -7.50
N ASP A 72 2.51 12.78 -6.52
CA ASP A 72 1.12 12.33 -6.41
C ASP A 72 0.30 13.05 -7.46
N VAL A 73 -0.46 12.30 -8.25
CA VAL A 73 -1.11 12.80 -9.47
C VAL A 73 -2.59 12.51 -9.38
N ILE A 74 -3.40 13.54 -9.59
CA ILE A 74 -4.81 13.39 -9.90
C ILE A 74 -5.07 13.90 -11.30
N THR A 75 -5.95 13.21 -12.01
CA THR A 75 -6.39 13.56 -13.36
C THR A 75 -7.92 13.64 -13.35
N SER A 76 -8.50 14.41 -14.27
CA SER A 76 -9.92 14.36 -14.59
C SER A 76 -10.41 12.91 -14.70
N ARG A 77 -11.62 12.64 -14.20
CA ARG A 77 -12.19 11.28 -14.20
C ARG A 77 -12.51 10.75 -15.60
N GLU A 78 -12.73 11.67 -16.52
CA GLU A 78 -13.15 11.47 -17.90
C GLU A 78 -12.70 12.70 -18.71
N GLU A 79 -12.84 12.61 -20.04
CA GLU A 79 -12.67 13.74 -20.94
C GLU A 79 -13.56 14.91 -20.49
N VAL A 80 -13.05 16.13 -20.57
CA VAL A 80 -13.79 17.34 -20.16
C VAL A 80 -15.03 17.57 -21.03
N ASN A 81 -15.00 17.13 -22.28
CA ASN A 81 -16.18 17.04 -23.13
C ASN A 81 -16.23 15.69 -23.85
N ALA A 82 -17.18 14.83 -23.49
CA ALA A 82 -17.34 13.51 -24.12
C ALA A 82 -18.17 13.54 -25.42
N LEU A 83 -18.53 14.73 -25.94
CA LEU A 83 -19.32 14.84 -27.16
C LEU A 83 -18.44 14.63 -28.41
N PRO A 84 -18.86 13.77 -29.35
CA PRO A 84 -18.06 13.46 -30.52
C PRO A 84 -17.92 14.67 -31.46
N GLY A 85 -16.67 15.04 -31.77
CA GLY A 85 -16.33 16.08 -32.76
C GLY A 85 -16.28 17.50 -32.20
N GLU A 86 -16.36 17.65 -30.88
CA GLU A 86 -16.35 18.91 -30.16
C GLU A 86 -15.14 18.92 -29.21
N GLU A 87 -13.98 19.33 -29.73
CA GLU A 87 -12.74 19.41 -28.93
C GLU A 87 -12.81 20.58 -27.95
N VAL A 88 -12.24 20.39 -26.76
CA VAL A 88 -12.10 21.45 -25.75
C VAL A 88 -10.98 22.39 -26.16
N ASP A 89 -11.26 23.69 -26.21
CA ASP A 89 -10.24 24.72 -26.46
C ASP A 89 -9.85 25.40 -25.13
N PRO A 90 -8.74 24.99 -24.49
CA PRO A 90 -8.37 25.48 -23.17
C PRO A 90 -7.92 26.94 -23.17
N SER A 91 -7.73 27.54 -24.36
CA SER A 91 -7.33 28.94 -24.55
C SER A 91 -8.52 29.91 -24.66
N LYS A 92 -9.76 29.40 -24.68
CA LYS A 92 -10.97 30.21 -24.75
C LYS A 92 -11.46 30.65 -23.38
N PRO A 93 -12.03 31.86 -23.28
CA PRO A 93 -12.56 32.35 -22.02
C PRO A 93 -13.83 31.57 -21.63
N PHE A 94 -14.06 31.40 -20.32
CA PHE A 94 -15.27 30.74 -19.80
C PHE A 94 -16.56 31.46 -20.20
N TYR A 95 -16.49 32.78 -20.33
CA TYR A 95 -17.57 33.61 -20.81
C TYR A 95 -17.03 34.73 -21.72
N GLY A 96 -17.60 34.87 -22.91
CA GLY A 96 -17.32 36.02 -23.76
C GLY A 96 -17.67 35.85 -25.22
N PHE A 97 -17.57 36.96 -25.97
CA PHE A 97 -17.83 37.00 -27.42
C PHE A 97 -16.78 36.24 -28.26
N ALA A 98 -15.68 35.78 -27.65
CA ALA A 98 -14.56 35.11 -28.31
C ALA A 98 -14.77 33.58 -28.49
N GLY A 99 -15.92 33.06 -28.04
CA GLY A 99 -16.25 31.64 -27.94
C GLY A 99 -16.13 31.14 -26.50
N ASP A 100 -16.74 29.99 -26.23
CA ASP A 100 -16.59 29.22 -24.99
C ASP A 100 -15.51 28.13 -25.19
N PRO A 101 -14.97 27.53 -24.11
CA PRO A 101 -13.99 26.44 -24.21
C PRO A 101 -14.62 25.10 -24.59
N ASN A 102 -15.90 25.07 -24.95
CA ASN A 102 -16.63 23.86 -25.33
C ASN A 102 -16.71 22.81 -24.20
N PHE A 103 -17.13 23.22 -23.00
CA PHE A 103 -17.44 22.28 -21.92
C PHE A 103 -18.63 21.39 -22.28
N GLU A 104 -18.71 20.21 -21.66
CA GLU A 104 -19.90 19.37 -21.78
C GLU A 104 -21.18 20.13 -21.36
N PRO A 105 -22.32 19.96 -22.06
CA PRO A 105 -23.57 20.62 -21.70
C PRO A 105 -23.98 20.37 -20.25
N GLY A 106 -24.32 21.44 -19.54
CA GLY A 106 -24.72 21.39 -18.13
C GLY A 106 -23.61 21.78 -17.15
N PHE A 107 -22.40 22.04 -17.65
CA PHE A 107 -21.33 22.66 -16.87
C PHE A 107 -21.17 24.13 -17.25
N GLU A 108 -21.12 24.98 -16.24
CA GLU A 108 -20.88 26.43 -16.40
C GLU A 108 -19.81 26.85 -15.41
N VAL A 109 -18.94 27.78 -15.83
CA VAL A 109 -17.89 28.36 -14.99
C VAL A 109 -18.15 29.86 -14.86
N GLY A 110 -18.22 30.34 -13.62
CA GLY A 110 -18.45 31.74 -13.28
C GLY A 110 -17.39 32.31 -12.36
N ASP A 111 -17.59 33.56 -11.95
CA ASP A 111 -16.73 34.21 -10.96
C ASP A 111 -16.83 33.49 -9.61
N GLY A 112 -15.70 33.09 -9.05
CA GLY A 112 -15.67 32.36 -7.79
C GLY A 112 -14.26 31.94 -7.40
N ALA A 113 -14.16 30.94 -6.54
CA ALA A 113 -12.88 30.38 -6.14
C ALA A 113 -13.02 28.93 -5.73
N PHE A 114 -11.89 28.23 -5.68
CA PHE A 114 -11.75 26.93 -5.05
C PHE A 114 -10.42 26.84 -4.30
N ALA A 115 -10.22 25.78 -3.52
CA ALA A 115 -8.99 25.54 -2.79
C ALA A 115 -8.21 24.36 -3.38
N VAL A 116 -6.89 24.52 -3.49
CA VAL A 116 -5.93 23.45 -3.82
C VAL A 116 -4.90 23.38 -2.69
N ASN A 117 -4.80 22.26 -1.99
CA ASN A 117 -3.93 22.11 -0.82
C ASN A 117 -4.09 23.25 0.21
N GLY A 118 -5.32 23.74 0.37
CA GLY A 118 -5.66 24.86 1.26
C GLY A 118 -5.34 26.26 0.71
N ALA A 119 -4.67 26.38 -0.43
CA ALA A 119 -4.46 27.66 -1.10
C ALA A 119 -5.66 28.02 -1.99
N THR A 120 -6.17 29.25 -1.86
CA THR A 120 -7.30 29.74 -2.67
C THR A 120 -6.85 30.09 -4.09
N VAL A 121 -7.58 29.57 -5.07
CA VAL A 121 -7.45 29.86 -6.49
C VAL A 121 -8.71 30.61 -6.92
N GLN A 122 -8.54 31.88 -7.30
CA GLN A 122 -9.62 32.68 -7.87
C GLN A 122 -9.90 32.21 -9.30
N VAL A 123 -11.16 32.31 -9.74
CA VAL A 123 -11.61 32.04 -11.11
C VAL A 123 -12.50 33.19 -11.52
N PHE A 124 -12.25 33.74 -12.70
CA PHE A 124 -13.04 34.82 -13.29
C PHE A 124 -13.66 34.38 -14.60
N THR A 125 -14.77 34.99 -14.98
CA THR A 125 -15.48 34.72 -16.23
C THR A 125 -14.64 34.98 -17.49
N ASP A 126 -13.66 35.87 -17.43
CA ASP A 126 -12.70 36.16 -18.52
C ASP A 126 -11.47 35.25 -18.50
N ASP A 127 -11.34 34.37 -17.50
CA ASP A 127 -10.31 33.33 -17.48
C ASP A 127 -10.55 32.25 -18.52
N THR A 128 -9.48 31.52 -18.81
CA THR A 128 -9.43 30.33 -19.65
C THR A 128 -9.00 29.14 -18.79
N ILE A 129 -9.11 27.91 -19.30
CA ILE A 129 -8.54 26.75 -18.59
C ILE A 129 -7.05 26.99 -18.35
N GLU A 130 -6.30 27.42 -19.37
CA GLU A 130 -4.86 27.69 -19.28
C GLU A 130 -4.51 28.71 -18.19
N THR A 131 -5.26 29.80 -18.06
CA THR A 131 -4.97 30.84 -17.05
C THR A 131 -5.25 30.36 -15.64
N VAL A 132 -6.30 29.55 -15.44
CA VAL A 132 -6.57 28.92 -14.13
C VAL A 132 -5.47 27.90 -13.79
N LEU A 133 -5.06 27.03 -14.71
CA LEU A 133 -3.98 26.07 -14.46
C LEU A 133 -2.64 26.76 -14.18
N ALA A 134 -2.32 27.84 -14.91
CA ALA A 134 -1.16 28.67 -14.63
C ALA A 134 -1.23 29.28 -13.21
N ARG A 135 -2.41 29.70 -12.77
CA ARG A 135 -2.63 30.24 -11.42
C ARG A 135 -2.44 29.18 -10.33
N ILE A 136 -2.93 27.95 -10.53
CA ILE A 136 -2.66 26.82 -9.63
C ILE A 136 -1.15 26.60 -9.52
N THR A 137 -0.47 26.51 -10.67
CA THR A 137 0.97 26.26 -10.79
C THR A 137 1.81 27.35 -10.11
N ALA A 138 1.39 28.61 -10.17
CA ALA A 138 2.06 29.75 -9.56
C ALA A 138 1.72 29.94 -8.06
N SER A 139 0.70 29.25 -7.55
CA SER A 139 0.25 29.40 -6.16
C SER A 139 1.19 28.74 -5.15
N SER A 140 0.94 29.00 -3.86
CA SER A 140 1.60 28.31 -2.75
C SER A 140 1.09 26.89 -2.51
N ALA A 141 0.19 26.35 -3.36
CA ALA A 141 -0.36 25.00 -3.21
C ALA A 141 0.68 23.88 -3.41
N GLY A 142 1.80 24.19 -4.07
CA GLY A 142 2.84 23.20 -4.37
C GLY A 142 2.40 22.15 -5.39
N VAL A 143 1.58 22.54 -6.38
CA VAL A 143 1.03 21.67 -7.41
C VAL A 143 1.44 22.18 -8.79
N ASP A 144 1.84 21.29 -9.68
CA ASP A 144 1.94 21.52 -11.12
C ASP A 144 0.61 21.14 -11.78
N ALA A 145 0.01 22.08 -12.52
CA ALA A 145 -1.25 21.88 -13.20
C ALA A 145 -1.06 21.98 -14.71
N THR A 146 -1.52 20.98 -15.46
CA THR A 146 -1.32 20.87 -16.90
C THR A 146 -2.59 20.41 -17.61
N TRP A 147 -2.79 20.90 -18.83
CA TRP A 147 -3.76 20.37 -19.77
C TRP A 147 -3.13 19.23 -20.57
N ASP A 148 -3.81 18.10 -20.64
CA ASP A 148 -3.48 16.97 -21.51
C ASP A 148 -4.43 17.00 -22.70
N ALA A 149 -3.92 17.41 -23.87
CA ALA A 149 -4.72 17.54 -25.08
C ALA A 149 -5.10 16.19 -25.70
N ASP A 150 -4.30 15.15 -25.48
CA ASP A 150 -4.58 13.81 -26.02
C ASP A 150 -5.73 13.14 -25.24
N ALA A 151 -5.81 13.41 -23.94
CA ALA A 151 -6.84 12.87 -23.05
C ALA A 151 -7.98 13.88 -22.75
N GLU A 152 -7.93 15.07 -23.34
CA GLU A 152 -8.79 16.23 -23.03
C GLU A 152 -9.07 16.38 -21.52
N ALA A 153 -7.99 16.37 -20.73
CA ALA A 153 -8.07 16.25 -19.29
C ALA A 153 -7.17 17.25 -18.56
N VAL A 154 -7.58 17.64 -17.36
CA VAL A 154 -6.72 18.37 -16.44
C VAL A 154 -5.94 17.36 -15.59
N ARG A 155 -4.62 17.59 -15.48
CA ARG A 155 -3.73 16.80 -14.64
C ARG A 155 -3.06 17.70 -13.59
N LEU A 156 -3.16 17.31 -12.33
CA LEU A 156 -2.55 18.00 -11.20
C LEU A 156 -1.54 17.07 -10.53
N ALA A 157 -0.31 17.55 -10.36
CA ALA A 157 0.80 16.79 -9.76
C ALA A 157 1.42 17.56 -8.59
N ALA A 158 1.52 16.94 -7.41
CA ALA A 158 2.16 17.57 -6.26
C ALA A 158 3.70 17.64 -6.43
N ARG A 159 4.31 18.79 -6.11
CA ARG A 159 5.76 19.06 -6.24
C ARG A 159 6.63 18.47 -5.11
N GLY A 160 6.06 17.68 -4.19
CA GLY A 160 6.79 17.17 -3.04
C GLY A 160 6.06 16.10 -2.24
N GLU A 161 6.43 15.99 -0.97
CA GLU A 161 5.84 15.05 -0.02
C GLU A 161 4.47 15.56 0.46
N GLY A 162 3.46 15.45 -0.41
CA GLY A 162 2.08 15.83 -0.12
C GLY A 162 1.13 15.35 -1.23
N GLY A 163 -0.11 15.05 -0.87
CA GLY A 163 -1.14 14.76 -1.87
C GLY A 163 -1.70 16.03 -2.51
N VAL A 164 -2.67 15.86 -3.41
CA VAL A 164 -3.47 16.95 -3.97
C VAL A 164 -4.85 16.88 -3.34
N THR A 165 -5.22 17.91 -2.58
CA THR A 165 -6.57 18.07 -2.03
C THR A 165 -7.27 19.24 -2.71
N LEU A 166 -8.53 19.01 -3.08
CA LEU A 166 -9.41 19.98 -3.71
C LEU A 166 -10.62 20.23 -2.81
N GLY A 167 -11.17 21.45 -2.83
CA GLY A 167 -12.41 21.72 -2.13
C GLY A 167 -12.94 23.14 -2.28
N GLY A 168 -14.18 23.34 -1.83
CA GLY A 168 -14.80 24.67 -1.71
C GLY A 168 -14.98 25.41 -3.03
N ASP A 169 -15.33 24.72 -4.11
CA ASP A 169 -15.53 25.34 -5.42
C ASP A 169 -16.86 26.08 -5.51
N SER A 170 -16.79 27.41 -5.56
CA SER A 170 -17.94 28.29 -5.85
C SER A 170 -18.00 28.77 -7.30
N SER A 171 -16.97 28.48 -8.09
CA SER A 171 -16.86 28.89 -9.50
C SER A 171 -17.50 27.89 -10.46
N GLY A 172 -17.63 26.63 -10.05
CA GLY A 172 -18.05 25.52 -10.92
C GLY A 172 -16.92 24.92 -11.76
N PHE A 173 -15.70 25.48 -11.67
CA PHE A 173 -14.54 25.06 -12.46
C PHE A 173 -14.19 23.58 -12.25
N LEU A 174 -14.14 23.09 -11.01
CA LEU A 174 -13.76 21.70 -10.70
C LEU A 174 -14.77 20.69 -11.26
N ALA A 175 -16.06 21.04 -11.23
CA ALA A 175 -17.10 20.22 -11.84
C ALA A 175 -16.94 20.21 -13.37
N ALA A 176 -16.74 21.38 -13.99
CA ALA A 176 -16.56 21.51 -15.43
C ALA A 176 -15.35 20.73 -15.96
N VAL A 177 -14.23 20.71 -15.22
CA VAL A 177 -13.03 19.94 -15.59
C VAL A 177 -12.99 18.52 -15.01
N LYS A 178 -14.12 18.02 -14.47
CA LYS A 178 -14.28 16.63 -14.00
C LYS A 178 -13.32 16.22 -12.87
N LEU A 179 -12.93 17.18 -12.03
CA LEU A 179 -12.08 16.98 -10.85
C LEU A 179 -12.88 16.97 -9.52
N GLU A 180 -14.18 17.24 -9.55
CA GLU A 180 -15.01 17.22 -8.34
C GLU A 180 -15.01 15.84 -7.66
N GLY A 181 -14.70 15.83 -6.36
CA GLY A 181 -14.61 14.61 -5.55
C GLY A 181 -13.42 13.70 -5.90
N VAL A 182 -12.50 14.12 -6.77
CA VAL A 182 -11.24 13.41 -6.99
C VAL A 182 -10.31 13.71 -5.83
N SER A 183 -9.81 12.65 -5.18
CA SER A 183 -8.84 12.73 -4.11
C SER A 183 -7.64 11.88 -4.45
N SER A 184 -6.44 12.37 -4.17
CA SER A 184 -5.24 11.55 -4.29
C SER A 184 -5.19 10.51 -3.18
N SER A 185 -5.08 9.22 -3.53
CA SER A 185 -4.87 8.15 -2.56
C SER A 185 -3.37 7.86 -2.42
N ARG A 186 -2.71 8.46 -1.44
CA ARG A 186 -1.38 7.99 -1.05
C ARG A 186 -1.50 6.73 -0.22
N PHE A 187 -0.78 5.69 -0.63
CA PHE A 187 -0.51 4.56 0.25
C PHE A 187 0.53 4.98 1.29
N THR A 188 0.07 5.44 2.45
CA THR A 188 0.97 5.64 3.60
C THR A 188 1.38 4.26 4.10
N THR A 189 2.62 3.87 3.82
CA THR A 189 3.19 2.67 4.44
C THR A 189 3.26 2.92 5.94
N VAL A 190 2.33 2.34 6.71
CA VAL A 190 2.38 2.34 8.17
C VAL A 190 3.59 1.49 8.57
N THR A 191 4.75 2.14 8.70
CA THR A 191 5.95 1.51 9.26
C THR A 191 5.87 1.62 10.78
N GLY A 192 4.80 1.07 11.35
CA GLY A 192 4.64 0.96 12.79
C GLY A 192 5.32 -0.31 13.28
N SER A 193 6.44 -0.19 13.99
CA SER A 193 6.83 -1.25 14.91
C SER A 193 5.88 -1.17 16.09
N ALA A 194 4.91 -2.08 16.17
CA ALA A 194 4.02 -2.18 17.31
C ALA A 194 4.84 -2.60 18.55
N THR A 195 5.41 -1.64 19.27
CA THR A 195 6.15 -1.88 20.52
C THR A 195 5.33 -1.59 21.77
N SER A 196 4.09 -1.09 21.65
CA SER A 196 3.23 -0.83 22.80
C SER A 196 1.97 -1.67 22.71
N VAL A 197 1.95 -2.77 23.47
CA VAL A 197 0.71 -3.39 23.91
C VAL A 197 0.26 -2.58 25.12
N GLU A 198 -0.59 -1.57 24.90
CA GLU A 198 -1.21 -0.86 26.00
C GLU A 198 -2.23 -1.82 26.64
N ARG A 199 -1.88 -2.34 27.82
CA ARG A 199 -2.80 -3.18 28.59
C ARG A 199 -3.86 -2.29 29.20
N ASP A 200 -5.11 -2.53 28.84
CA ASP A 200 -6.24 -2.02 29.62
C ASP A 200 -6.15 -2.59 31.04
N PRO A 201 -5.97 -1.75 32.09
CA PRO A 201 -5.87 -2.22 33.46
C PRO A 201 -7.18 -2.83 33.99
N ALA A 202 -8.32 -2.64 33.32
CA ALA A 202 -9.59 -3.25 33.68
C ALA A 202 -9.71 -4.72 33.20
N LEU A 203 -8.89 -5.15 32.25
CA LEU A 203 -8.85 -6.54 31.79
C LEU A 203 -7.86 -7.33 32.64
N THR A 204 -8.32 -7.90 33.75
CA THR A 204 -7.59 -8.95 34.47
C THR A 204 -7.65 -10.26 33.65
N PRO A 205 -6.56 -10.72 33.02
CA PRO A 205 -6.59 -11.99 32.30
C PRO A 205 -6.82 -13.13 33.31
N THR A 206 -7.88 -13.91 33.11
CA THR A 206 -8.18 -15.10 33.91
C THR A 206 -7.34 -16.32 33.52
N THR A 207 -6.50 -16.19 32.51
CA THR A 207 -5.57 -17.23 32.06
C THR A 207 -4.13 -16.75 32.14
N THR A 208 -3.23 -17.70 32.37
CA THR A 208 -1.78 -17.51 32.40
C THR A 208 -1.33 -16.76 31.16
N PRO A 209 -0.43 -15.76 31.27
CA PRO A 209 0.12 -15.06 30.10
C PRO A 209 0.64 -16.08 29.09
N ILE A 210 0.35 -15.85 27.80
CA ILE A 210 0.96 -16.62 26.71
C ILE A 210 2.47 -16.37 26.78
N ALA A 211 3.19 -17.27 27.43
CA ALA A 211 4.64 -17.25 27.52
C ALA A 211 5.19 -18.06 26.34
N GLY A 212 5.79 -17.35 25.38
CA GLY A 212 6.42 -17.94 24.22
C GLY A 212 6.58 -16.91 23.12
N ALA A 213 7.79 -16.76 22.59
CA ALA A 213 7.99 -15.97 21.38
C ALA A 213 7.26 -16.67 20.23
N SER A 214 6.16 -16.08 19.77
CA SER A 214 5.53 -16.51 18.52
C SER A 214 6.28 -15.87 17.35
N THR A 215 6.72 -16.67 16.38
CA THR A 215 7.26 -16.18 15.10
C THR A 215 6.16 -16.07 14.03
N ALA A 216 4.90 -16.31 14.40
CA ALA A 216 3.80 -16.24 13.46
C ALA A 216 3.64 -14.80 12.97
N THR A 217 3.78 -14.60 11.67
CA THR A 217 3.44 -13.33 11.01
C THR A 217 1.95 -13.33 10.78
N VAL A 218 1.23 -12.40 11.40
CA VAL A 218 -0.19 -12.20 11.12
C VAL A 218 -0.26 -11.23 9.93
N THR A 219 -0.78 -11.70 8.80
CA THR A 219 -0.99 -10.88 7.61
C THR A 219 -2.48 -10.67 7.44
N PHE A 220 -2.92 -9.41 7.47
CA PHE A 220 -4.28 -9.03 7.11
C PHE A 220 -4.26 -8.49 5.68
N GLY A 221 -5.17 -8.97 4.85
CA GLY A 221 -5.38 -8.46 3.49
C GLY A 221 -6.87 -8.35 3.21
N GLY A 222 -7.28 -7.29 2.53
CA GLY A 222 -8.66 -7.00 2.13
C GLY A 222 -8.83 -5.53 1.77
N ASP A 223 -9.76 -5.24 0.85
CA ASP A 223 -10.15 -3.87 0.53
C ASP A 223 -11.14 -3.39 1.59
N TYR A 224 -10.79 -2.32 2.30
CA TYR A 224 -11.67 -1.68 3.27
C TYR A 224 -12.23 -0.39 2.66
N THR A 225 -13.56 -0.34 2.49
CA THR A 225 -14.27 0.77 1.85
C THR A 225 -15.18 1.55 2.81
N GLY A 226 -14.95 1.44 4.13
CA GLY A 226 -15.76 2.18 5.10
C GLY A 226 -15.27 3.62 5.35
N PRO A 227 -15.96 4.37 6.21
CA PRO A 227 -15.65 5.77 6.52
C PRO A 227 -14.22 5.98 7.05
N VAL A 228 -13.71 7.21 6.94
CA VAL A 228 -12.33 7.57 7.29
C VAL A 228 -11.96 7.45 8.78
N ASP A 229 -12.94 7.18 9.67
CA ASP A 229 -12.76 7.16 11.13
C ASP A 229 -13.12 5.82 11.82
N ASP A 230 -13.33 4.75 11.05
CA ASP A 230 -13.62 3.45 11.68
C ASP A 230 -12.38 2.88 12.38
N THR A 231 -12.62 2.26 13.54
CA THR A 231 -11.59 1.55 14.30
C THR A 231 -11.79 0.05 14.16
N PHE A 232 -10.85 -0.64 13.52
CA PHE A 232 -10.80 -2.10 13.52
C PHE A 232 -10.16 -2.62 14.80
N THR A 233 -10.95 -3.30 15.63
CA THR A 233 -10.45 -3.98 16.83
C THR A 233 -10.42 -5.49 16.59
N PHE A 234 -9.24 -6.10 16.71
CA PHE A 234 -9.08 -7.56 16.65
C PHE A 234 -8.82 -8.11 18.05
N ILE A 235 -9.67 -9.03 18.51
CA ILE A 235 -9.49 -9.72 19.80
C ILE A 235 -9.24 -11.21 19.55
N VAL A 236 -8.05 -11.69 19.90
CA VAL A 236 -7.76 -13.13 19.89
C VAL A 236 -8.26 -13.75 21.20
N ARG A 237 -9.41 -14.43 21.15
CA ARG A 237 -10.02 -15.05 22.35
C ARG A 237 -9.43 -16.41 22.72
N GLN A 238 -8.83 -17.13 21.76
CA GLN A 238 -8.22 -18.43 21.99
C GLN A 238 -6.94 -18.56 21.17
N ALA A 239 -5.79 -18.63 21.86
CA ALA A 239 -4.57 -19.18 21.29
C ALA A 239 -4.46 -20.62 21.78
N GLY A 240 -4.34 -21.59 20.86
CA GLY A 240 -4.01 -22.97 21.24
C GLY A 240 -2.62 -23.04 21.88
N ALA A 241 -2.42 -24.00 22.79
CA ALA A 241 -1.07 -24.29 23.26
C ALA A 241 -0.23 -24.90 22.11
N VAL A 242 1.08 -24.69 22.13
CA VAL A 242 1.99 -25.30 21.15
C VAL A 242 1.84 -26.82 21.18
N GLY A 243 1.38 -27.41 20.06
CA GLY A 243 1.20 -28.85 19.91
C GLY A 243 -0.22 -29.39 20.14
N GLU A 244 -1.22 -28.55 20.44
CA GLU A 244 -2.62 -28.96 20.38
C GLU A 244 -3.14 -29.00 18.93
N SER A 245 -3.98 -30.00 18.61
CA SER A 245 -4.68 -30.06 17.32
C SER A 245 -5.50 -28.80 17.09
N ALA A 246 -5.53 -28.35 15.83
CA ALA A 246 -6.03 -27.06 15.36
C ALA A 246 -7.27 -26.56 16.13
N LYS A 247 -7.08 -25.49 16.91
CA LYS A 247 -8.20 -24.71 17.44
C LYS A 247 -8.56 -23.67 16.39
N THR A 248 -9.85 -23.60 16.10
CA THR A 248 -10.40 -22.58 15.22
C THR A 248 -10.08 -21.20 15.77
N PHE A 249 -9.33 -20.40 15.01
CA PHE A 249 -9.15 -18.99 15.32
C PHE A 249 -10.46 -18.28 15.04
N VAL A 250 -10.96 -17.57 16.04
CA VAL A 250 -12.18 -16.78 15.93
C VAL A 250 -11.79 -15.31 15.94
N PHE A 251 -12.12 -14.60 14.87
CA PHE A 251 -11.99 -13.15 14.76
C PHE A 251 -13.39 -12.56 14.84
N ASP A 252 -13.63 -11.70 15.83
CA ASP A 252 -14.84 -10.88 15.88
C ASP A 252 -14.52 -9.54 15.19
N VAL A 253 -15.32 -9.16 14.20
CA VAL A 253 -15.37 -7.78 13.69
C VAL A 253 -16.40 -7.06 14.53
N LEU A 254 -16.03 -5.96 15.18
CA LEU A 254 -16.94 -5.19 16.03
C LEU A 254 -17.50 -3.99 15.27
N ALA A 255 -18.78 -3.68 15.48
CA ALA A 255 -19.38 -2.41 15.08
C ALA A 255 -18.92 -1.27 16.01
N SER A 256 -19.23 -0.03 15.64
CA SER A 256 -18.87 1.17 16.41
C SER A 256 -19.47 1.23 17.82
N ASP A 257 -20.55 0.50 18.07
CA ASP A 257 -21.17 0.33 19.40
C ASP A 257 -20.53 -0.80 20.24
N GLY A 258 -19.50 -1.47 19.72
CA GLY A 258 -18.82 -2.59 20.36
C GLY A 258 -19.51 -3.96 20.22
N SER A 259 -20.66 -4.03 19.53
CA SER A 259 -21.31 -5.31 19.21
C SER A 259 -20.56 -6.07 18.11
N THR A 260 -20.69 -7.40 18.05
CA THR A 260 -20.08 -8.20 16.98
C THR A 260 -20.87 -8.04 15.68
N ALA A 261 -20.26 -7.38 14.70
CA ALA A 261 -20.78 -7.22 13.34
C ALA A 261 -20.59 -8.48 12.49
N ASP A 262 -19.44 -9.14 12.62
CA ASP A 262 -19.14 -10.37 11.90
C ASP A 262 -18.20 -11.27 12.73
N GLN A 263 -18.19 -12.57 12.43
CA GLN A 263 -17.31 -13.53 13.06
C GLN A 263 -16.66 -14.46 12.02
N VAL A 264 -15.36 -14.27 11.81
CA VAL A 264 -14.57 -15.12 10.92
C VAL A 264 -13.96 -16.27 11.73
N ARG A 265 -14.22 -17.50 11.28
CA ARG A 265 -13.68 -18.72 11.89
C ARG A 265 -12.69 -19.37 10.94
N ILE A 266 -11.42 -19.39 11.32
CA ILE A 266 -10.37 -20.06 10.55
C ILE A 266 -10.05 -21.39 11.25
N PRO A 267 -10.39 -22.54 10.65
CA PRO A 267 -10.18 -23.85 11.25
C PRO A 267 -8.70 -24.16 11.52
#